data_AF-A0A2V7RR49-F1
#
_entry.id   AF-A0A2V7RR49-F1
#
_cell.length_a   1.000
_cell.length_b   1.000
_cell.length_c   1.000
_cell.angle_alpha   90.00
_cell.angle_beta   90.00
_cell.angle_gamma   90.00
#
_symmetry.space_group_name_H-M   'P 1'
#
loop_
_entity.id
_entity.type
_entity.pdbx_description
1 polymer ?
#
loop_
_entity_poly.entity_id
_entity_poly.type
_entity_poly.pdbx_seq_one_letter_code
_entity_poly.pdbx_strand_id
1 'polypeptide(L)'
;MYFGVNIGEAYWRFYEFQDAMRQEVRFAKQISDDRIKLHLAALADSLGLPEEATAITVDRTSRAISVSAEYSERVDLPLFARIIRFNPRAQGPL
;
A
#
# COMPACT_ATOMS: atom_id res chain seq x y z
N MET A 1 -2.92 26.52 -6.84
CA MET A 1 -2.98 25.84 -8.15
C MET A 1 -2.09 24.60 -8.04
N TYR A 2 -2.69 23.45 -7.75
CA TYR A 2 -1.98 22.20 -7.43
C TYR A 2 -2.03 21.27 -8.65
N PHE A 3 -1.32 21.60 -9.72
CA PHE A 3 -1.33 20.80 -10.96
C PHE A 3 0.08 20.24 -11.24
N GLY A 4 0.57 19.43 -10.32
CA GLY A 4 1.91 18.86 -10.44
C GLY A 4 2.21 17.81 -9.37
N VAL A 5 1.27 16.93 -9.05
CA VAL A 5 1.63 15.67 -8.38
C VAL A 5 2.29 14.81 -9.45
N ASN A 6 3.61 15.02 -9.56
CA ASN A 6 4.47 14.34 -10.50
C ASN A 6 4.26 12.84 -10.30
N ILE A 7 4.03 12.11 -11.37
CA ILE A 7 3.94 10.64 -11.37
C ILE A 7 4.98 9.96 -10.46
N GLY A 8 6.17 10.54 -10.32
CA GLY A 8 7.22 10.08 -9.38
C GLY A 8 6.81 10.06 -7.91
N GLU A 9 6.01 11.02 -7.42
CA GLU A 9 5.52 11.05 -6.04
C GLU A 9 4.51 9.93 -5.77
N ALA A 10 3.59 9.66 -6.70
CA ALA A 10 2.66 8.53 -6.60
C ALA A 10 3.42 7.19 -6.56
N TYR A 11 4.43 7.03 -7.43
CA TYR A 11 5.30 5.85 -7.38
C TYR A 11 6.14 5.77 -6.09
N TRP A 12 6.60 6.91 -5.56
CA TRP A 12 7.33 6.95 -4.30
C TRP A 12 6.47 6.45 -3.13
N ARG A 13 5.26 7.00 -2.97
CA ARG A 13 4.29 6.55 -1.95
C ARG A 13 3.93 5.08 -2.11
N PHE A 14 3.77 4.62 -3.35
CA PHE A 14 3.58 3.20 -3.65
C PHE A 14 4.75 2.34 -3.13
N TYR A 15 6.00 2.73 -3.39
CA TYR A 15 7.17 2.00 -2.91
C TYR A 15 7.28 2.03 -1.39
N GLU A 16 7.02 3.18 -0.77
CA GLU A 16 7.03 3.36 0.68
C GLU A 16 5.98 2.46 1.36
N PHE A 17 4.76 2.43 0.82
CA PHE A 17 3.70 1.57 1.32
C PHE A 17 4.02 0.08 1.14
N GLN A 18 4.60 -0.30 -0.01
CA GLN A 18 5.04 -1.66 -0.25
C GLN A 18 6.17 -2.09 0.71
N ASP A 19 7.10 -1.20 1.05
CA ASP A 19 8.18 -1.50 1.98
C ASP A 19 7.66 -1.69 3.41
N ALA A 20 6.73 -0.85 3.85
CA ALA A 20 6.06 -1.02 5.12
C ALA A 20 5.31 -2.36 5.21
N MET A 21 4.60 -2.77 4.14
CA MET A 21 4.00 -4.12 4.08
C MET A 21 5.04 -5.23 4.26
N ARG A 22 6.23 -5.09 3.66
CA ARG A 22 7.32 -6.08 3.84
C ARG A 22 7.83 -6.10 5.26
N GLN A 23 7.88 -4.95 5.93
CA GLN A 23 8.28 -4.86 7.33
C GLN A 23 7.26 -5.58 8.23
N GLU A 24 5.96 -5.32 8.07
CA GLU A 24 4.90 -6.02 8.81
C GLU A 24 4.96 -7.53 8.62
N VAL A 25 5.12 -7.97 7.37
CA VAL A 25 5.26 -9.38 7.00
C VAL A 25 6.45 -10.06 7.71
N ARG A 26 7.58 -9.36 7.88
CA ARG A 26 8.74 -9.91 8.60
C ARG A 26 8.48 -10.15 10.09
N PHE A 27 7.65 -9.30 10.70
CA PHE A 27 7.27 -9.41 12.12
C PHE A 27 5.93 -10.11 12.34
N ALA A 28 5.32 -10.65 11.28
CA ALA A 28 4.00 -11.25 11.34
C ALA A 28 3.87 -12.46 12.29
N LYS A 29 4.98 -13.10 12.66
CA LYS A 29 4.98 -14.15 13.70
C LYS A 29 4.56 -13.62 15.07
N GLN A 30 4.81 -12.35 15.35
CA GLN A 30 4.58 -11.69 16.64
C GLN A 30 3.38 -10.75 16.64
N ILE A 31 2.80 -10.46 15.47
CA ILE A 31 1.74 -9.47 15.26
C ILE A 31 0.49 -10.17 14.71
N SER A 32 -0.69 -9.84 15.22
CA SER A 32 -1.97 -10.34 14.71
C SER A 32 -2.37 -9.69 13.38
N ASP A 33 -3.20 -10.36 12.59
CA ASP A 33 -3.68 -9.83 11.30
C ASP A 33 -4.41 -8.49 11.45
N ASP A 34 -5.23 -8.35 12.49
CA ASP A 34 -5.97 -7.10 12.75
C ASP A 34 -5.04 -5.93 13.04
N ARG A 35 -3.93 -6.18 13.75
CA ARG A 35 -2.93 -5.15 14.03
C ARG A 35 -2.16 -4.75 12.77
N ILE A 36 -1.83 -5.72 11.90
CA ILE A 36 -1.21 -5.45 10.59
C ILE A 36 -2.16 -4.59 9.75
N LYS A 37 -3.44 -4.95 9.66
CA LYS A 37 -4.45 -4.18 8.91
C LYS A 37 -4.59 -2.77 9.45
N LEU A 38 -4.73 -2.61 10.76
CA LEU A 38 -4.92 -1.30 11.38
C LEU A 38 -3.69 -0.40 11.20
N HIS A 39 -2.49 -0.95 11.33
CA HIS A 39 -1.26 -0.19 11.14
C HIS A 39 -1.07 0.23 9.67
N LEU A 40 -1.28 -0.68 8.72
CA LEU A 40 -1.17 -0.36 7.29
C LEU A 40 -2.27 0.59 6.82
N ALA A 41 -3.48 0.52 7.38
CA ALA A 41 -4.55 1.48 7.05
C ALA A 41 -4.18 2.88 7.53
N ALA A 42 -3.71 3.02 8.77
CA ALA A 42 -3.23 4.30 9.30
C ALA A 42 -2.03 4.85 8.51
N LEU A 43 -1.16 3.97 8.00
CA LEU A 43 -0.06 4.38 7.13
C LEU A 43 -0.55 4.85 5.77
N ALA A 44 -1.51 4.15 5.16
CA ALA A 44 -2.11 4.57 3.89
C ALA A 44 -2.76 5.97 4.02
N ASP A 45 -3.48 6.22 5.11
CA ASP A 45 -4.02 7.54 5.43
C ASP A 45 -2.91 8.59 5.59
N SER A 46 -1.84 8.26 6.32
CA SER A 46 -0.69 9.16 6.51
C SER A 46 0.05 9.49 5.23
N LEU A 47 0.11 8.55 4.28
CA LEU A 47 0.72 8.75 2.97
C LEU A 47 -0.20 9.53 2.01
N GLY A 48 -1.44 9.79 2.42
CA GLY A 48 -2.46 10.43 1.59
C GLY A 48 -2.86 9.57 0.40
N LEU A 49 -2.81 8.24 0.56
CA LEU A 49 -3.33 7.30 -0.42
C LEU A 49 -4.87 7.36 -0.44
N PRO A 50 -5.51 6.98 -1.56
CA PRO A 50 -6.96 6.90 -1.62
C PRO A 50 -7.51 5.89 -0.61
N GLU A 51 -8.77 6.07 -0.19
CA GLU A 51 -9.46 5.21 0.78
C GLU A 51 -9.42 3.72 0.38
N GLU A 52 -9.45 3.42 -0.91
CA GLU A 52 -9.27 2.07 -1.46
C GLU A 52 -7.99 1.38 -0.95
N ALA A 53 -6.90 2.13 -0.74
CA ALA A 53 -5.63 1.60 -0.25
C ALA A 53 -5.70 1.07 1.20
N THR A 54 -6.69 1.52 1.97
CA THR A 54 -6.97 1.03 3.34
C THR A 54 -7.65 -0.33 3.35
N ALA A 55 -8.21 -0.78 2.21
CA ALA A 55 -8.83 -2.08 2.04
C ALA A 55 -7.77 -3.19 1.93
N ILE A 56 -7.08 -3.44 3.05
CA ILE A 56 -5.94 -4.35 3.12
C ILE A 56 -6.42 -5.80 3.26
N THR A 57 -5.96 -6.63 2.33
CA THR A 57 -6.13 -8.08 2.39
C THR A 57 -4.90 -8.70 3.05
N VAL A 58 -5.12 -9.49 4.10
CA VAL A 58 -4.09 -10.28 4.77
C VAL A 58 -4.49 -11.74 4.64
N ASP A 59 -3.61 -12.52 4.02
CA ASP A 59 -3.74 -13.97 3.91
C ASP A 59 -2.59 -14.63 4.67
N ARG A 60 -2.92 -15.37 5.73
CA ARG A 60 -1.97 -16.03 6.61
C ARG A 60 -2.16 -17.54 6.53
N THR A 61 -1.11 -18.25 6.14
CA THR A 61 -1.06 -19.71 6.11
C THR A 61 -0.17 -20.24 7.24
N SER A 62 0.06 -21.55 7.33
CA SER A 62 0.99 -22.14 8.31
C SER A 62 2.47 -21.92 7.97
N ARG A 63 2.80 -21.48 6.75
CA ARG A 63 4.19 -21.34 6.26
C ARG A 63 4.54 -19.95 5.74
N ALA A 64 3.54 -19.16 5.39
CA ALA A 64 3.74 -17.85 4.80
C ALA A 64 2.58 -16.91 5.13
N ILE A 65 2.87 -15.62 5.11
CA ILE A 65 1.88 -14.55 5.14
C ILE A 65 2.03 -13.71 3.88
N SER A 66 0.91 -13.24 3.35
CA SER A 66 0.88 -12.25 2.29
C SER A 66 -0.07 -11.12 2.64
N VAL A 67 0.34 -9.92 2.28
CA VAL A 67 -0.41 -8.70 2.50
C VAL A 67 -0.48 -7.95 1.17
N SER A 68 -1.66 -7.48 0.81
CA SER A 68 -1.89 -6.72 -0.42
C SER A 68 -2.97 -5.68 -0.25
N ALA A 69 -2.88 -4.62 -1.02
CA ALA A 69 -3.95 -3.64 -1.22
C ALA A 69 -4.08 -3.34 -2.73
N GLU A 70 -5.23 -2.85 -3.14
CA GLU A 70 -5.50 -2.39 -4.50
C GLU A 70 -6.12 -1.01 -4.43
N TYR A 71 -5.62 -0.09 -5.25
CA TYR A 71 -6.20 1.24 -5.37
C TYR A 71 -5.89 1.91 -6.70
N SER A 72 -6.69 2.91 -7.04
CA SER A 72 -6.51 3.71 -8.24
C SER A 72 -6.24 5.17 -7.89
N GLU A 73 -5.21 5.75 -8.49
CA GLU A 73 -4.95 7.18 -8.41
C GLU A 73 -5.07 7.85 -9.78
N ARG A 74 -5.69 9.02 -9.79
CA ARG A 74 -5.69 9.89 -10.96
C ARG A 74 -4.42 10.74 -10.94
N VAL A 75 -3.53 10.48 -11.89
CA VAL A 75 -2.32 11.28 -12.09
C VAL A 75 -2.58 12.27 -13.23
N ASP A 76 -2.56 13.56 -12.89
CA ASP A 76 -2.65 14.64 -13.87
C ASP A 76 -1.25 14.93 -14.42
N LEU A 77 -1.03 14.62 -15.71
CA LEU A 77 0.20 14.97 -16.42
C LEU A 77 -0.03 16.29 -17.18
N PRO A 78 1.04 17.03 -17.55
CA PRO A 78 0.93 18.34 -18.20
C PRO A 78 0.08 18.37 -19.49
N LEU A 79 -0.15 17.21 -20.12
CA LEU A 79 -0.88 17.10 -21.39
C LEU A 79 -2.14 16.21 -21.32
N PHE A 80 -2.29 15.38 -20.28
CA PHE A 80 -3.44 14.48 -20.12
C PHE A 80 -3.51 13.91 -18.70
N ALA A 81 -4.70 13.57 -18.24
CA ALA A 81 -4.89 12.83 -17.00
C ALA A 81 -4.92 11.32 -17.29
N ARG A 82 -4.30 10.51 -16.43
CA ARG A 82 -4.37 9.05 -16.51
C ARG A 82 -4.67 8.46 -15.14
N ILE A 83 -5.60 7.50 -15.11
CA ILE A 83 -5.84 6.67 -13.94
C ILE A 83 -4.80 5.56 -13.94
N ILE A 84 -4.03 5.46 -12.86
CA ILE A 84 -3.04 4.40 -12.63
C ILE A 84 -3.58 3.50 -11.52
N ARG A 85 -3.60 2.20 -11.78
CA ARG A 85 -3.92 1.18 -10.79
C ARG A 85 -2.64 0.70 -10.11
N PHE A 86 -2.61 0.76 -8.79
CA PHE A 86 -1.52 0.31 -7.96
C PHE A 86 -1.95 -0.93 -7.17
N ASN A 87 -1.06 -1.91 -7.10
CA ASN A 87 -1.29 -3.19 -6.42
C ASN A 87 -0.09 -3.52 -5.52
N PRO A 88 0.15 -2.75 -4.44
CA PRO A 88 1.24 -3.06 -3.51
C PRO A 88 0.99 -4.42 -2.86
N ARG A 89 2.04 -5.24 -2.86
CA ARG A 89 2.02 -6.58 -2.27
C ARG A 89 3.35 -6.91 -1.61
N ALA A 90 3.26 -7.57 -0.47
CA ALA A 90 4.38 -8.19 0.22
C ALA A 90 4.05 -9.64 0.61
N GLN A 91 5.07 -10.49 0.64
CA GLN A 91 4.98 -11.88 1.09
C GLN A 91 6.24 -12.22 1.88
N GLY A 92 6.09 -13.07 2.89
CA GLY A 92 7.22 -13.56 3.68
C GLY A 92 6.92 -14.88 4.38
N PRO A 93 7.97 -15.58 4.82
CA PRO A 93 7.85 -16.84 5.55
C PRO A 93 7.41 -16.61 7.00
N LEU A 94 6.68 -17.59 7.55
CA LEU A 94 6.28 -17.64 8.96
C LEU A 94 7.10 -18.63 9.79
#